data_AF-A0A660NQY3-F1
#
_entry.id   AF-A0A660NQY3-F1
#
_cell.length_a   1.000
_cell.length_b   1.000
_cell.length_c   1.000
_cell.angle_alpha   90.00
_cell.angle_beta   90.00
_cell.angle_gamma   90.00
#
_symmetry.space_group_name_H-M   'P 1'
#
loop_
_entity.id
_entity.type
_entity.pdbx_description
1 polymer ?
#
loop_
_entity_poly.entity_id
_entity_poly.type
_entity_poly.pdbx_seq_one_letter_code
_entity_poly.pdbx_strand_id
1 'polypeptide(L)'
;MSEQTDLSHYVPRRLDDGAKFLFWDMDIAMIAMLGVLVGMGLDYPILGMLAGVMAAFGYAKLKAGKHPGMAVHLMYWFTGFPEPKELPGSHIRELNG
;
A
#
# COMPACT_ATOMS: atom_id res chain seq x y z
N MET A 1 16.87 2.66 38.21
CA MET A 1 16.69 3.99 37.59
C MET A 1 16.82 3.76 36.09
N SER A 2 15.72 3.76 35.35
CA SER A 2 15.74 3.50 33.90
C SER A 2 16.43 4.69 33.23
N GLU A 3 17.53 4.43 32.53
CA GLU A 3 18.22 5.40 31.69
C GLU A 3 17.23 5.93 30.65
N GLN A 4 16.84 7.21 30.76
CA GLN A 4 16.01 7.84 29.73
C GLN A 4 16.92 8.11 28.54
N THR A 5 16.75 7.34 27.46
CA THR A 5 17.38 7.62 26.18
C THR A 5 17.02 9.03 25.72
N ASP A 6 18.03 9.89 25.57
CA ASP A 6 17.89 11.22 24.99
C ASP A 6 17.59 11.09 23.49
N LEU A 7 16.35 11.40 23.11
CA LEU A 7 15.85 11.32 21.73
C LEU A 7 15.83 12.67 21.01
N SER A 8 16.41 13.73 21.60
CA SER A 8 16.40 15.10 21.06
C SER A 8 16.95 15.23 19.62
N HIS A 9 17.84 14.32 19.22
CA HIS A 9 18.43 14.27 17.87
C HIS A 9 18.02 13.02 17.07
N TYR A 10 17.06 12.24 17.55
CA TYR A 10 16.64 11.02 16.86
C TYR A 10 15.65 11.35 15.73
N VAL A 11 16.06 11.09 14.49
CA VAL A 11 15.17 11.20 13.32
C VAL A 11 14.44 9.86 13.12
N PRO A 12 13.10 9.81 13.19
CA PRO A 12 12.35 8.59 12.96
C PRO A 12 12.54 8.08 11.51
N ARG A 13 12.99 6.82 11.37
CA ARG A 13 13.23 6.19 10.06
C ARG A 13 11.97 5.77 9.31
N ARG A 14 10.81 5.82 9.96
CA ARG A 14 9.53 5.28 9.47
C ARG A 14 8.43 6.34 9.41
N LEU A 15 8.80 7.61 9.40
CA LEU A 15 7.84 8.70 9.32
C LEU A 15 7.07 8.66 7.99
N ASP A 16 7.76 8.29 6.92
CA ASP A 16 7.20 8.19 5.55
C ASP A 16 6.77 6.76 5.17
N ASP A 17 6.70 5.84 6.14
CA ASP A 17 6.18 4.49 5.87
C ASP A 17 4.70 4.61 5.44
N GLY A 18 4.33 3.88 4.38
CA GLY A 18 2.96 3.85 3.89
C GLY A 18 1.97 3.33 4.93
N ALA A 19 0.68 3.59 4.71
CA ALA A 19 -0.39 3.13 5.60
C ALA A 19 -0.36 1.60 5.78
N LYS A 20 -0.57 1.16 7.02
CA LYS A 20 -0.60 -0.25 7.41
C LYS A 20 -1.96 -0.65 7.93
N PHE A 21 -2.36 -1.88 7.62
CA PHE A 21 -3.47 -2.57 8.26
C PHE A 21 -2.88 -3.64 9.18
N LEU A 22 -2.98 -3.44 10.49
CA LEU A 22 -2.25 -4.23 11.49
C LEU A 22 -0.74 -4.25 11.18
N PHE A 23 -0.21 -5.41 10.77
CA PHE A 23 1.21 -5.60 10.45
C PHE A 23 1.50 -5.63 8.95
N TRP A 24 0.47 -5.52 8.11
CA TRP A 24 0.59 -5.60 6.66
C TRP A 24 0.49 -4.21 6.04
N ASP A 25 1.14 -4.02 4.90
CA ASP A 25 0.89 -2.83 4.10
C ASP A 25 -0.56 -2.83 3.62
N MET A 26 -1.17 -1.65 3.56
CA MET A 26 -2.60 -1.49 3.25
C MET A 26 -3.00 -2.17 1.93
N ASP A 27 -2.20 -2.02 0.88
CA ASP A 27 -2.44 -2.62 -0.44
C ASP A 27 -2.43 -4.16 -0.41
N ILE A 28 -1.47 -4.76 0.31
CA ILE A 28 -1.40 -6.21 0.51
C ILE A 28 -2.62 -6.71 1.28
N ALA A 29 -3.01 -6.01 2.35
CA ALA A 29 -4.19 -6.35 3.15
C ALA A 29 -5.49 -6.22 2.34
N MET A 30 -5.62 -5.19 1.50
CA MET A 30 -6.76 -5.00 0.61
C MET A 30 -6.91 -6.16 -0.38
N ILE A 31 -5.81 -6.66 -0.96
CA ILE A 31 -5.84 -7.81 -1.88
C ILE A 31 -6.35 -9.06 -1.16
N ALA A 32 -5.85 -9.34 0.04
CA ALA A 32 -6.30 -10.48 0.83
C ALA A 32 -7.79 -10.35 1.20
N MET A 33 -8.22 -9.17 1.65
CA MET A 33 -9.61 -8.87 2.01
C MET A 33 -10.54 -9.03 0.80
N LEU A 34 -10.13 -8.54 -0.37
CA LEU A 34 -10.90 -8.67 -1.61
C LEU A 34 -11.12 -10.15 -1.97
N GLY A 35 -10.11 -11.00 -1.80
CA GLY A 35 -10.26 -12.44 -2.02
C GLY A 35 -11.32 -13.07 -1.11
N VAL A 36 -11.38 -12.67 0.16
CA VAL A 36 -12.43 -13.12 1.10
C VAL A 36 -13.81 -12.65 0.63
N LEU A 37 -13.95 -11.36 0.28
CA LEU A 37 -15.22 -10.79 -0.18
C LEU A 37 -15.74 -11.48 -1.45
N VAL A 38 -14.84 -11.76 -2.42
CA VAL A 38 -15.17 -12.53 -3.63
C VAL A 38 -15.57 -13.96 -3.27
N GLY A 39 -14.84 -14.62 -2.37
CA GLY A 39 -15.20 -15.96 -1.88
C GLY A 39 -16.57 -16.01 -1.23
N MET A 40 -16.91 -15.00 -0.42
CA MET A 40 -18.24 -14.87 0.19
C MET A 40 -19.33 -14.70 -0.87
N GLY A 41 -19.09 -13.88 -1.90
CA GLY A 41 -20.05 -13.69 -3.00
C GLY A 41 -20.25 -14.93 -3.88
N LEU A 42 -19.33 -15.88 -3.84
CA LEU A 42 -19.39 -17.14 -4.58
C LEU A 42 -19.79 -18.35 -3.70
N ASP A 43 -20.20 -18.12 -2.45
CA ASP A 43 -20.50 -19.17 -1.45
C ASP A 43 -19.31 -20.09 -1.08
N TYR A 44 -18.08 -19.66 -1.37
CA TYR A 44 -16.84 -20.37 -1.02
C TYR A 44 -15.87 -19.48 -0.22
N PRO A 45 -16.23 -19.05 1.01
CA PRO A 45 -15.45 -18.09 1.78
C PRO A 45 -14.04 -18.60 2.13
N ILE A 46 -13.89 -19.89 2.44
CA ILE A 46 -12.60 -20.50 2.78
C ILE A 46 -11.67 -20.51 1.54
N LEU A 47 -12.20 -20.90 0.37
CA LEU A 47 -11.41 -20.90 -0.86
C LEU A 47 -11.03 -19.48 -1.28
N GLY A 48 -11.94 -18.51 -1.16
CA GLY A 48 -11.64 -17.10 -1.41
C GLY A 48 -10.59 -16.53 -0.47
N MET A 49 -10.64 -16.89 0.82
CA MET A 49 -9.60 -16.53 1.78
C MET A 49 -8.23 -17.08 1.37
N LEU A 50 -8.14 -18.38 1.05
CA LEU A 50 -6.89 -18.99 0.62
C LEU A 50 -6.35 -18.36 -0.66
N ALA A 51 -7.22 -18.17 -1.67
CA ALA A 51 -6.87 -17.52 -2.92
C ALA A 51 -6.41 -16.06 -2.71
N GLY A 52 -7.12 -15.31 -1.86
CA GLY A 52 -6.79 -13.93 -1.50
C GLY A 52 -5.42 -13.82 -0.82
N VAL A 53 -5.13 -14.70 0.14
CA VAL A 53 -3.82 -14.73 0.81
C VAL A 53 -2.70 -15.13 -0.16
N MET A 54 -2.93 -16.10 -1.05
CA MET A 54 -1.95 -16.45 -2.09
C MET A 54 -1.70 -15.30 -3.06
N ALA A 55 -2.75 -14.60 -3.49
CA ALA A 55 -2.64 -13.42 -4.35
C ALA A 55 -1.87 -12.28 -3.64
N ALA A 56 -2.18 -12.01 -2.38
CA ALA A 56 -1.49 -11.01 -1.56
C ALA A 56 0.00 -11.35 -1.39
N PHE A 57 0.34 -12.62 -1.17
CA PHE A 57 1.72 -13.08 -1.09
C PHE A 57 2.47 -12.93 -2.43
N GLY A 58 1.81 -13.29 -3.54
CA GLY A 58 2.36 -13.07 -4.89
C GLY A 58 2.62 -11.59 -5.16
N TYR A 59 1.65 -10.73 -4.84
CA TYR A 59 1.79 -9.29 -4.97
C TYR A 59 2.90 -8.73 -4.08
N ALA A 60 3.02 -9.16 -2.83
CA ALA A 60 4.08 -8.74 -1.92
C ALA A 60 5.48 -9.05 -2.49
N LYS A 61 5.65 -10.21 -3.15
CA LYS A 61 6.89 -10.55 -3.85
C LYS A 61 7.17 -9.62 -5.05
N LEU A 62 6.14 -9.27 -5.84
CA LEU A 62 6.28 -8.34 -6.96
C LEU A 62 6.60 -6.90 -6.50
N LYS A 63 6.02 -6.50 -5.35
CA LYS A 63 6.25 -5.20 -4.72
C LYS A 63 7.63 -5.08 -4.06
N ALA A 64 8.26 -6.20 -3.68
CA ALA A 64 9.56 -6.18 -3.02
C ALA A 64 10.62 -5.44 -3.85
N GLY A 65 11.31 -4.49 -3.22
CA GLY A 65 12.34 -3.65 -3.88
C GLY A 65 11.79 -2.55 -4.79
N LYS A 66 10.47 -2.32 -4.81
CA LYS A 66 9.82 -1.23 -5.55
C LYS A 66 9.45 -0.09 -4.61
N HIS A 67 9.10 1.06 -5.19
CA HIS A 67 8.67 2.22 -4.42
C HIS A 67 7.45 1.89 -3.53
N PRO A 68 7.40 2.29 -2.25
CA PRO A 68 6.31 1.96 -1.33
C PRO A 68 4.92 2.36 -1.85
N GLY A 69 4.84 3.49 -2.57
CA GLY A 69 3.62 4.02 -3.18
C GLY A 69 3.30 3.45 -4.57
N MET A 70 3.96 2.39 -5.04
CA MET A 70 3.79 1.86 -6.40
C MET A 70 2.32 1.54 -6.75
N ALA A 71 1.56 0.97 -5.80
CA ALA A 71 0.14 0.68 -6.00
C ALA A 71 -0.67 1.92 -6.38
N VAL A 72 -0.48 3.01 -5.63
CA VAL A 72 -1.17 4.29 -5.86
C VAL A 72 -0.76 4.92 -7.19
N HIS A 73 0.53 4.84 -7.55
CA HIS A 73 1.01 5.35 -8.83
C HIS A 73 0.39 4.60 -10.01
N LEU A 74 0.35 3.26 -9.94
CA LEU A 74 -0.28 2.45 -10.98
C LEU A 74 -1.77 2.74 -11.07
N MET A 75 -2.46 2.85 -9.93
CA MET A 75 -3.88 3.21 -9.90
C MET A 75 -4.11 4.55 -10.60
N TYR A 76 -3.35 5.57 -10.22
CA TYR A 76 -3.42 6.88 -10.84
C TYR A 76 -3.15 6.84 -12.36
N TRP A 77 -2.16 6.09 -12.82
CA TRP A 77 -1.88 6.00 -14.27
C TRP A 77 -2.96 5.25 -15.06
N PHE A 78 -3.58 4.22 -14.48
CA PHE A 78 -4.60 3.44 -15.18
C PHE A 78 -6.01 4.01 -15.07
N THR A 79 -6.32 4.73 -13.99
CA THR A 79 -7.69 5.19 -13.70
C THR A 79 -7.80 6.71 -13.56
N GLY A 80 -6.69 7.43 -13.44
CA GLY A 80 -6.67 8.85 -13.08
C GLY A 80 -6.92 9.12 -11.58
N PHE A 81 -7.13 8.09 -10.76
CA PHE A 81 -7.49 8.22 -9.34
C PHE A 81 -6.45 7.54 -8.41
N PRO A 82 -6.12 8.12 -7.25
CA PRO A 82 -6.54 9.44 -6.77
C PRO A 82 -5.81 10.55 -7.54
N GLU A 83 -6.55 11.61 -7.90
CA GLU A 83 -5.94 12.79 -8.51
C GLU A 83 -5.09 13.51 -7.46
N PRO A 84 -3.78 13.72 -7.71
CA PRO A 84 -2.93 14.47 -6.79
C PRO A 84 -3.47 15.90 -6.64
N LYS A 85 -3.73 16.32 -5.40
CA LYS A 85 -4.26 17.66 -5.13
C LYS A 85 -3.24 18.77 -5.37
N GLU A 86 -2.00 18.51 -4.97
CA GLU A 86 -0.92 19.52 -4.95
C GLU A 86 0.08 19.34 -6.12
N LEU A 87 -0.05 18.26 -6.91
CA LEU A 87 0.87 17.96 -8.01
C LEU A 87 0.14 18.06 -9.34
N PRO A 88 0.77 18.64 -10.38
CA PRO A 88 0.17 18.67 -11.71
C PRO A 88 0.02 17.26 -12.28
N GLY A 89 -0.89 17.10 -13.24
CA GLY A 89 -1.11 15.83 -13.91
C GLY A 89 0.18 15.29 -14.54
N SER A 90 0.41 13.99 -14.48
CA SER A 90 1.68 13.36 -14.90
C SER A 90 2.12 13.60 -16.35
N HIS A 91 1.20 14.03 -17.23
CA HIS A 91 1.52 14.37 -18.62
C HIS A 91 2.15 15.77 -18.76
N ILE A 92 2.04 16.63 -17.74
CA ILE A 92 2.60 17.98 -17.71
C ILE A 92 4.08 17.87 -17.34
N ARG A 93 4.96 18.25 -18.27
CA ARG A 93 6.42 18.25 -18.09
C ARG A 93 7.01 19.65 -17.94
N GLU A 94 6.19 20.68 -18.16
CA GLU A 94 6.58 22.07 -18.02
C GLU A 94 6.03 22.59 -16.69
N LEU A 95 6.93 22.76 -15.72
CA LEU A 95 6.62 23.44 -14.47
C LEU A 95 6.86 24.93 -14.71
N ASN A 96 5.87 25.61 -15.27
CA ASN A 96 5.88 27.07 -15.34
C ASN A 96 5.61 27.59 -13.93
N GLY A 97 6.63 28.18 -13.31
CA GLY A 97 6.56 28.77 -11.97
C GLY A 97 5.66 29.99 -11.90
#